data_AF-A0A6J4KI16-F1
#
_entry.id   AF-A0A6J4KI16-F1
#
_cell.length_a   1.000
_cell.length_b   1.000
_cell.length_c   1.000
_cell.angle_alpha   90.00
_cell.angle_beta   90.00
_cell.angle_gamma   90.00
#
_symmetry.space_group_name_H-M   'P 1'
#
loop_
_entity.id
_entity.type
_entity.pdbx_description
1 polymer ?
#
loop_
_entity_poly.entity_id
_entity_poly.type
_entity_poly.pdbx_seq_one_letter_code
_entity_poly.pdbx_strand_id
1 'polypeptide(L)'
;MVLGLGGLGSDWRAAVALWGVPAVIGESIMAAAVATWLVVGVLYTAKWIWAREAALAESRHPVQAGFVGLAPAATMVAALAAQPHAPSVARALFFAGAAAQVAFATWRTGALWAGGREALATTPVLYIPSVAGGFVLATVAGAFGYPTLGAVAFGAGMFSWLALESVILHRLLVHEPLAVPLLPTLGVQLAP
;
A
#
# COMPACT_ATOMS: atom_id res chain seq x y z
N MET A 1 0.85 -9.40 2.04
CA MET A 1 0.79 -10.52 1.08
C MET A 1 0.37 -10.07 -0.31
N VAL A 2 -0.80 -9.44 -0.49
CA VAL A 2 -1.28 -8.98 -1.83
C VAL A 2 -0.26 -8.11 -2.57
N LEU A 3 0.27 -7.06 -1.92
CA LEU A 3 1.23 -6.15 -2.55
C LEU A 3 2.52 -6.87 -2.99
N GLY A 4 3.06 -7.77 -2.16
CA GLY A 4 4.27 -8.53 -2.48
C GLY A 4 4.06 -9.49 -3.64
N LEU A 5 2.92 -10.21 -3.66
CA LEU A 5 2.55 -11.08 -4.79
C LEU A 5 2.32 -10.25 -6.06
N GLY A 6 1.64 -9.11 -5.96
CA GLY A 6 1.39 -8.24 -7.10
C GLY A 6 2.65 -7.61 -7.67
N GLY A 7 3.60 -7.20 -6.81
CA GLY A 7 4.92 -6.73 -7.24
C GLY A 7 5.68 -7.83 -7.99
N LEU A 8 5.84 -8.99 -7.37
CA LEU A 8 6.52 -10.13 -7.99
C LEU A 8 5.85 -10.58 -9.30
N GLY A 9 4.51 -10.60 -9.34
CA GLY A 9 3.76 -10.92 -10.56
C GLY A 9 3.97 -9.88 -11.65
N SER A 10 4.09 -8.60 -11.29
CA SER A 10 4.37 -7.50 -12.23
C SER A 10 5.77 -7.62 -12.81
N ASP A 11 6.76 -7.92 -11.95
CA ASP A 11 8.14 -8.14 -12.36
C ASP A 11 8.23 -9.34 -13.32
N TRP A 12 7.48 -10.41 -13.05
CA TRP A 12 7.44 -11.56 -13.95
C TRP A 12 6.76 -11.23 -15.29
N ARG A 13 5.69 -10.43 -15.29
CA ARG A 13 5.06 -9.94 -16.54
C ARG A 13 6.05 -9.09 -17.36
N ALA A 14 6.84 -8.24 -16.70
CA ALA A 14 7.91 -7.49 -17.35
C ALA A 14 8.99 -8.43 -17.91
N ALA A 15 9.38 -9.46 -17.16
CA ALA A 15 10.33 -10.47 -17.60
C ALA A 15 9.84 -11.24 -18.85
N VAL A 16 8.54 -11.55 -18.93
CA VAL A 16 7.94 -12.18 -20.12
C VAL A 16 8.08 -11.25 -21.32
N ALA A 17 7.78 -9.95 -21.16
CA ALA A 17 7.86 -8.98 -22.24
C ALA A 17 9.29 -8.72 -22.72
N LEU A 18 10.28 -8.74 -21.82
CA LEU A 18 11.68 -8.41 -22.13
C LEU A 18 12.52 -9.63 -22.54
N TRP A 19 12.28 -10.78 -21.92
CA TRP A 19 13.13 -11.97 -22.06
C TRP A 19 12.38 -13.22 -22.56
N GLY A 20 11.07 -13.14 -22.79
CA GLY A 20 10.28 -14.26 -23.33
C GLY A 20 10.14 -15.46 -22.38
N VAL A 21 10.31 -15.25 -21.06
CA VAL A 21 10.10 -16.32 -20.07
C VAL A 21 8.62 -16.77 -20.04
N PRO A 22 8.29 -17.94 -19.47
CA PRO A 22 6.92 -18.44 -19.47
C PRO A 22 5.93 -17.53 -18.73
N ALA A 23 4.88 -17.08 -19.44
CA ALA A 23 3.83 -16.20 -18.89
C ALA A 23 3.02 -16.86 -17.75
N VAL A 24 2.92 -18.18 -17.76
CA VAL A 24 2.14 -18.95 -16.77
C VAL A 24 2.56 -18.66 -15.33
N ILE A 25 3.85 -18.39 -15.08
CA ILE A 25 4.37 -18.12 -13.74
C ILE A 25 3.84 -16.76 -13.25
N GLY A 26 3.98 -15.71 -14.07
CA GLY A 26 3.48 -14.38 -13.75
C GLY A 26 1.97 -14.34 -13.55
N GLU A 27 1.21 -15.01 -14.42
CA GLU A 27 -0.25 -15.08 -14.29
C GLU A 27 -0.69 -15.88 -13.06
N SER A 28 0.02 -16.96 -12.70
CA SER A 28 -0.29 -17.73 -11.49
C SER A 28 -0.06 -16.90 -10.23
N ILE A 29 1.03 -16.12 -10.18
CA ILE A 29 1.33 -15.23 -9.06
C ILE A 29 0.29 -14.11 -8.98
N MET A 30 -0.12 -13.53 -10.11
CA MET A 30 -1.18 -12.51 -10.17
C MET A 30 -2.53 -13.06 -9.73
N ALA A 31 -2.88 -14.28 -10.14
CA ALA A 31 -4.10 -14.95 -9.69
C ALA A 31 -4.09 -15.18 -8.17
N ALA A 32 -2.95 -15.62 -7.61
CA ALA A 32 -2.79 -15.75 -6.17
C ALA A 32 -2.91 -14.41 -5.43
N ALA A 33 -2.40 -13.32 -6.01
CA ALA A 33 -2.56 -11.97 -5.47
C ALA A 33 -4.03 -11.55 -5.39
N VAL A 34 -4.80 -11.77 -6.46
CA VAL A 34 -6.24 -11.47 -6.53
C VAL A 34 -7.04 -12.34 -5.56
N ALA A 35 -6.75 -13.64 -5.49
CA ALA A 35 -7.40 -14.55 -4.55
C ALA A 35 -7.17 -14.12 -3.10
N THR A 36 -5.91 -13.77 -2.77
CA THR A 36 -5.56 -13.25 -1.44
C THR A 36 -6.27 -11.92 -1.15
N TRP A 37 -6.34 -11.02 -2.14
CA TRP A 37 -7.05 -9.75 -2.02
C TRP A 37 -8.54 -9.95 -1.74
N LEU A 38 -9.19 -10.87 -2.45
CA LEU A 38 -10.60 -11.20 -2.22
C LEU A 38 -10.83 -11.74 -0.81
N VAL A 39 -10.04 -12.73 -0.39
CA VAL A 39 -10.18 -13.34 0.94
C VAL A 39 -9.97 -12.30 2.04
N VAL A 40 -8.88 -11.55 1.98
CA VAL A 40 -8.58 -10.52 2.99
C VAL A 40 -9.61 -9.39 2.95
N GLY A 41 -10.06 -8.97 1.78
CA GLY A 41 -11.08 -7.94 1.62
C GLY A 41 -12.42 -8.34 2.25
N VAL A 42 -12.86 -9.58 2.02
CA VAL A 42 -14.08 -10.12 2.64
C VAL A 42 -13.91 -10.21 4.16
N LEU A 43 -12.80 -10.75 4.66
CA LEU A 43 -12.54 -10.86 6.10
C LEU A 43 -12.45 -9.50 6.79
N TYR A 44 -11.84 -8.51 6.14
CA TYR A 44 -11.73 -7.16 6.68
C TYR A 44 -13.09 -6.44 6.66
N THR A 45 -13.89 -6.64 5.62
CA THR A 45 -15.27 -6.13 5.57
C THR A 45 -16.14 -6.76 6.66
N ALA A 46 -16.04 -8.08 6.83
CA ALA A 46 -16.64 -8.83 7.92
C ALA A 46 -16.26 -8.27 9.31
N LYS A 47 -14.97 -7.93 9.52
CA LYS A 47 -14.50 -7.28 10.76
C LYS A 47 -15.24 -5.97 11.02
N TRP A 48 -15.48 -5.14 10.00
CA TRP A 48 -16.22 -3.89 10.17
C TRP A 48 -17.71 -4.07 10.49
N ILE A 49 -18.32 -5.18 10.03
CA ILE A 49 -19.73 -5.50 10.29
C ILE A 49 -19.92 -6.11 11.68
N TRP A 50 -19.12 -7.14 12.01
CA TRP A 50 -19.34 -7.96 13.21
C TRP A 50 -18.42 -7.62 14.40
N ALA A 51 -17.28 -6.97 14.15
CA ALA A 51 -16.28 -6.61 15.17
C ALA A 51 -15.90 -5.13 15.08
N ARG A 52 -16.90 -4.26 14.89
CA ARG A 52 -16.72 -2.83 14.60
C ARG A 52 -15.86 -2.10 15.64
N GLU A 53 -16.00 -2.41 16.92
CA GLU A 53 -15.20 -1.81 17.98
C GLU A 53 -13.70 -2.09 17.80
N ALA A 54 -13.34 -3.32 17.42
CA ALA A 54 -11.97 -3.70 17.13
C ALA A 54 -11.43 -2.98 15.88
N ALA A 55 -12.26 -2.78 14.85
CA ALA A 55 -11.88 -2.02 13.65
C ALA A 55 -11.67 -0.51 13.96
N LEU A 56 -12.51 0.06 14.83
CA LEU A 56 -12.35 1.43 15.31
C LEU A 56 -11.09 1.58 16.17
N ALA A 57 -10.80 0.59 17.03
CA ALA A 57 -9.59 0.58 17.84
C ALA A 57 -8.32 0.55 16.96
N GLU A 58 -8.30 -0.31 15.93
CA GLU A 58 -7.21 -0.39 14.95
C GLU A 58 -6.99 0.94 14.22
N SER A 59 -8.06 1.58 13.73
CA SER A 59 -7.96 2.84 12.98
C SER A 59 -7.51 4.04 13.84
N ARG A 60 -7.64 3.94 15.17
CA ARG A 60 -7.15 4.93 16.14
C ARG A 60 -5.77 4.60 16.70
N HIS A 61 -5.32 3.36 16.55
CA HIS A 61 -4.03 2.92 17.11
C HIS A 61 -2.88 3.72 16.46
N PRO A 62 -1.89 4.20 17.24
CA PRO A 62 -0.83 5.06 16.72
C PRO A 62 0.06 4.39 15.65
N VAL A 63 0.06 3.06 15.53
CA VAL A 63 0.91 2.28 14.63
C VAL A 63 0.02 1.48 13.68
N GLN A 64 -0.90 0.66 14.20
CA GLN A 64 -1.73 -0.23 13.38
C GLN A 64 -2.59 0.52 12.35
N ALA A 65 -3.02 1.73 12.67
CA ALA A 65 -3.82 2.55 11.76
C ALA A 65 -3.14 2.74 10.40
N GLY A 66 -1.80 2.75 10.31
CA GLY A 66 -1.11 2.88 9.03
C GLY A 66 -1.33 1.68 8.09
N PHE A 67 -1.49 0.46 8.64
CA PHE A 67 -1.73 -0.74 7.84
C PHE A 67 -3.10 -0.76 7.16
N VAL A 68 -4.07 0.02 7.65
CA VAL A 68 -5.37 0.19 6.97
C VAL A 68 -5.17 0.76 5.55
N GLY A 69 -4.10 1.53 5.33
CA GLY A 69 -3.71 2.04 4.01
C GLY A 69 -3.30 0.96 3.01
N LEU A 70 -3.05 -0.27 3.46
CA LEU A 70 -2.79 -1.40 2.57
C LEU A 70 -4.04 -1.84 1.80
N ALA A 71 -5.25 -1.59 2.32
CA ALA A 71 -6.50 -2.00 1.66
C ALA A 71 -6.73 -1.29 0.31
N PRO A 72 -6.68 0.07 0.23
CA PRO A 72 -6.76 0.76 -1.06
C PRO A 72 -5.59 0.42 -1.99
N ALA A 73 -4.35 0.36 -1.50
CA ALA A 73 -3.20 -0.04 -2.30
C ALA A 73 -3.34 -1.45 -2.89
N ALA A 74 -3.77 -2.43 -2.09
CA ALA A 74 -4.03 -3.80 -2.54
C ALA A 74 -5.13 -3.87 -3.60
N THR A 75 -6.14 -2.99 -3.51
CA THR A 75 -7.22 -2.90 -4.51
C THR A 75 -6.70 -2.39 -5.85
N MET A 76 -5.79 -1.41 -5.86
CA MET A 76 -5.13 -0.97 -7.09
C MET A 76 -4.23 -2.06 -7.70
N VAL A 77 -3.54 -2.84 -6.87
CA VAL A 77 -2.77 -4.00 -7.33
C VAL A 77 -3.69 -5.09 -7.93
N ALA A 78 -4.84 -5.36 -7.33
CA ALA A 78 -5.83 -6.26 -7.91
C ALA A 78 -6.37 -5.74 -9.25
N ALA A 79 -6.54 -4.41 -9.37
CA ALA A 79 -6.90 -3.78 -10.65
C ALA A 79 -5.84 -4.03 -11.73
N LEU A 80 -4.55 -3.90 -11.39
CA LEU A 80 -3.43 -4.18 -12.31
C LEU A 80 -3.41 -5.65 -12.75
N ALA A 81 -3.65 -6.58 -11.83
CA ALA A 81 -3.74 -8.01 -12.14
C ALA A 81 -4.91 -8.31 -13.10
N ALA A 82 -6.06 -7.68 -12.89
CA ALA A 82 -7.28 -7.86 -13.68
C ALA A 82 -7.29 -7.14 -15.03
N GLN A 83 -6.40 -6.16 -15.24
CA GLN A 83 -6.37 -5.29 -16.43
C GLN A 83 -6.42 -6.05 -17.78
N PRO A 84 -5.60 -7.09 -18.04
CA PRO A 84 -5.63 -7.80 -19.32
C PRO A 84 -6.86 -8.70 -19.51
N HIS A 85 -7.55 -9.05 -18.41
CA HIS A 85 -8.64 -10.04 -18.41
C HIS A 85 -10.03 -9.38 -18.37
N ALA A 86 -10.17 -8.27 -17.66
CA ALA A 86 -11.43 -7.54 -17.48
C ALA A 86 -11.21 -6.02 -17.37
N PRO A 87 -10.95 -5.32 -18.49
CA PRO A 87 -10.54 -3.90 -18.47
C PRO A 87 -11.56 -2.93 -17.84
N SER A 88 -12.87 -3.23 -17.91
CA SER A 88 -13.91 -2.41 -17.26
C SER A 88 -13.87 -2.54 -15.75
N VAL A 89 -13.80 -3.78 -15.23
CA VAL A 89 -13.69 -4.08 -13.80
C VAL A 89 -12.39 -3.53 -13.24
N ALA A 90 -11.29 -3.75 -13.96
CA ALA A 90 -9.98 -3.22 -13.60
C ALA A 90 -9.99 -1.69 -13.45
N ARG A 91 -10.61 -0.96 -14.38
CA ARG A 91 -10.74 0.52 -14.27
C ARG A 91 -11.57 0.94 -13.07
N ALA A 92 -12.69 0.26 -12.81
CA ALA A 92 -13.52 0.55 -11.64
C ALA A 92 -12.74 0.34 -10.33
N LEU A 93 -12.02 -0.78 -10.19
CA LEU A 93 -11.18 -1.08 -9.03
C LEU A 93 -10.04 -0.05 -8.88
N PHE A 94 -9.41 0.35 -9.99
CA PHE A 94 -8.35 1.35 -9.97
C PHE A 94 -8.85 2.69 -9.43
N PHE A 95 -9.93 3.25 -9.99
CA PHE A 95 -10.44 4.55 -9.53
C PHE A 95 -10.99 4.49 -8.10
N ALA A 96 -11.66 3.39 -7.72
CA ALA A 96 -12.10 3.21 -6.34
C ALA A 96 -10.92 3.13 -5.36
N GLY A 97 -9.90 2.33 -5.68
CA GLY A 97 -8.68 2.20 -4.89
C GLY A 97 -7.89 3.51 -4.80
N ALA A 98 -7.76 4.23 -5.91
CA ALA A 98 -7.08 5.52 -5.97
C ALA A 98 -7.77 6.58 -5.12
N ALA A 99 -9.10 6.72 -5.26
CA ALA A 99 -9.87 7.66 -4.46
C ALA A 99 -9.79 7.33 -2.96
N ALA A 100 -9.92 6.05 -2.60
CA ALA A 100 -9.78 5.60 -1.22
C ALA A 100 -8.36 5.81 -0.68
N GLN A 101 -7.31 5.62 -1.51
CA GLN A 101 -5.92 5.87 -1.13
C GLN A 101 -5.70 7.34 -0.80
N VAL A 102 -6.13 8.25 -1.68
CA VAL A 102 -5.97 9.70 -1.48
C VAL A 102 -6.75 10.14 -0.25
N ALA A 103 -8.02 9.74 -0.11
CA ALA A 103 -8.84 10.07 1.05
C ALA A 103 -8.18 9.58 2.36
N PHE A 104 -7.69 8.35 2.38
CA PHE A 104 -7.02 7.77 3.52
C PHE A 104 -5.71 8.48 3.85
N ALA A 105 -4.88 8.78 2.84
CA ALA A 105 -3.63 9.51 3.01
C ALA A 105 -3.87 10.92 3.57
N THR A 106 -4.83 11.67 3.01
CA THR A 106 -5.20 13.00 3.49
C THR A 106 -5.70 12.96 4.94
N TRP A 107 -6.60 12.03 5.26
CA TRP A 107 -7.11 11.87 6.61
C TRP A 107 -6.00 11.53 7.62
N ARG A 108 -5.14 10.56 7.30
CA ARG A 108 -4.05 10.13 8.19
C ARG A 108 -3.00 11.20 8.37
N THR A 109 -2.57 11.86 7.29
CA THR A 109 -1.60 12.94 7.37
C THR A 109 -2.15 14.13 8.16
N GLY A 110 -3.41 14.50 7.94
CA GLY A 110 -4.07 15.54 8.75
C GLY A 110 -4.13 15.19 10.23
N ALA A 111 -4.44 13.92 10.56
CA ALA A 111 -4.43 13.46 11.95
C ALA A 111 -3.02 13.48 12.58
N LEU A 112 -1.96 13.21 11.81
CA LEU A 112 -0.59 13.31 12.29
C LEU A 112 -0.19 14.76 12.59
N TRP A 113 -0.64 15.71 11.77
CA TRP A 113 -0.33 17.14 11.93
C TRP A 113 -1.05 17.79 13.11
N ALA A 114 -2.11 17.16 13.65
CA ALA A 114 -2.74 17.58 14.89
C ALA A 114 -1.84 17.41 16.13
N GLY A 115 -0.71 16.71 16.01
CA GLY A 115 0.26 16.51 17.09
C GLY A 115 -0.17 15.46 18.13
N GLY A 116 0.55 15.41 19.26
CA GLY A 116 0.26 14.48 20.37
C GLY A 116 0.72 13.03 20.16
N ARG A 117 1.52 12.76 19.12
CA ARG A 117 2.10 11.44 18.87
C ARG A 117 3.30 11.19 19.78
N GLU A 118 3.34 10.02 20.40
CA GLU A 118 4.53 9.55 21.11
C GLU A 118 5.69 9.25 20.14
N ALA A 119 6.90 9.72 20.46
CA ALA A 119 8.08 9.53 19.62
C ALA A 119 8.38 8.05 19.34
N LEU A 120 8.19 7.18 20.33
CA LEU A 120 8.43 5.73 20.21
C LEU A 120 7.45 5.02 19.27
N ALA A 121 6.27 5.62 19.04
CA ALA A 121 5.30 5.10 18.09
C ALA A 121 5.69 5.39 16.63
N THR A 122 6.67 6.26 16.37
CA THR A 122 7.21 6.46 15.02
C THR A 122 7.87 5.17 14.54
N THR A 123 7.35 4.61 13.46
CA THR A 123 7.82 3.37 12.84
C THR A 123 7.75 3.52 11.32
N PRO A 124 8.46 2.68 10.55
CA PRO A 124 8.41 2.72 9.07
C PRO A 124 6.99 2.50 8.49
N VAL A 125 6.03 2.04 9.29
CA VAL A 125 4.60 1.96 8.92
C VAL A 125 4.04 3.32 8.45
N LEU A 126 4.63 4.44 8.87
CA LEU A 126 4.25 5.78 8.42
C LEU A 126 4.43 5.99 6.91
N TYR A 127 5.24 5.18 6.21
CA TYR A 127 5.33 5.22 4.76
C TYR A 127 4.08 4.71 4.05
N ILE A 128 3.29 3.83 4.68
CA ILE A 128 2.20 3.11 4.00
C ILE A 128 1.13 4.07 3.40
N PRO A 129 0.60 5.07 4.15
CA PRO A 129 -0.49 5.89 3.64
C PRO A 129 -0.09 6.79 2.46
N SER A 130 1.08 7.45 2.52
CA SER A 130 1.49 8.48 1.56
C SER A 130 2.54 8.00 0.57
N VAL A 131 3.59 7.30 1.03
CA VAL A 131 4.71 6.86 0.19
C VAL A 131 4.33 5.65 -0.63
N ALA A 132 4.02 4.53 0.04
CA ALA A 132 3.66 3.29 -0.64
C ALA A 132 2.37 3.49 -1.46
N GLY A 133 1.39 4.19 -0.88
CA GLY A 133 0.17 4.59 -1.57
C GLY A 133 0.41 5.38 -2.85
N GLY A 134 1.29 6.39 -2.79
CA GLY A 134 1.64 7.23 -3.93
C GLY A 134 2.36 6.45 -5.03
N PHE A 135 3.33 5.61 -4.68
CA PHE A 135 4.06 4.79 -5.65
C PHE A 135 3.19 3.72 -6.30
N VAL A 136 2.37 3.01 -5.53
CA VAL A 136 1.41 2.03 -6.11
C VAL A 136 0.43 2.74 -7.04
N LEU A 137 -0.13 3.88 -6.62
CA LEU A 137 -1.01 4.68 -7.48
C LEU A 137 -0.30 5.10 -8.77
N ALA A 138 0.96 5.55 -8.68
CA ALA A 138 1.75 5.96 -9.84
C ALA A 138 1.97 4.81 -10.82
N THR A 139 2.40 3.64 -10.33
CA THR A 139 2.64 2.45 -11.14
C THR A 139 1.37 2.01 -11.87
N VAL A 140 0.24 1.91 -11.16
CA VAL A 140 -1.02 1.45 -11.76
C VAL A 140 -1.58 2.50 -12.71
N ALA A 141 -1.48 3.81 -12.39
CA ALA A 141 -1.88 4.88 -13.30
C ALA A 141 -1.08 4.84 -14.61
N GLY A 142 0.25 4.63 -14.53
CA GLY A 142 1.10 4.45 -15.71
C GLY A 142 0.68 3.26 -16.56
N ALA A 143 0.45 2.10 -15.94
CA ALA A 143 -0.02 0.89 -16.63
C ALA A 143 -1.40 1.06 -17.30
N PHE A 144 -2.24 1.94 -16.77
CA PHE A 144 -3.58 2.23 -17.32
C PHE A 144 -3.58 3.36 -18.35
N GLY A 145 -2.42 3.95 -18.67
CA GLY A 145 -2.30 5.02 -19.67
C GLY A 145 -2.63 6.42 -19.13
N TYR A 146 -2.50 6.65 -17.83
CA TYR A 146 -2.71 7.95 -17.17
C TYR A 146 -1.39 8.55 -16.66
N PRO A 147 -0.43 8.91 -17.54
CA PRO A 147 0.92 9.31 -17.15
C PRO A 147 0.96 10.59 -16.31
N THR A 148 0.10 11.58 -16.58
CA THR A 148 0.03 12.81 -15.78
C THR A 148 -0.42 12.54 -14.34
N LEU A 149 -1.44 11.70 -14.17
CA LEU A 149 -1.88 11.25 -12.85
C LEU A 149 -0.77 10.47 -12.15
N GLY A 150 -0.09 9.59 -12.89
CA GLY A 150 1.03 8.82 -12.39
C GLY A 150 2.19 9.70 -11.90
N ALA A 151 2.56 10.74 -12.66
CA ALA A 151 3.62 11.67 -12.29
C ALA A 151 3.27 12.47 -11.02
N VAL A 152 2.02 12.93 -10.89
CA VAL A 152 1.55 13.61 -9.67
C VAL A 152 1.59 12.68 -8.45
N ALA A 153 1.09 11.44 -8.60
CA ALA A 153 1.12 10.45 -7.54
C ALA A 153 2.54 10.05 -7.13
N PHE A 154 3.44 9.91 -8.10
CA PHE A 154 4.86 9.64 -7.88
C PHE A 154 5.53 10.77 -7.10
N GLY A 155 5.33 12.02 -7.53
CA GLY A 155 5.84 13.19 -6.81
C GLY A 155 5.32 13.25 -5.37
N ALA A 156 4.02 13.01 -5.17
CA ALA A 156 3.43 12.97 -3.83
C ALA A 156 4.08 11.88 -2.94
N GLY A 157 4.31 10.68 -3.48
CA GLY A 157 4.99 9.60 -2.78
C GLY A 157 6.45 9.94 -2.45
N MET A 158 7.21 10.42 -3.43
CA MET A 158 8.62 10.78 -3.30
C MET A 158 8.85 11.91 -2.29
N PHE A 159 8.13 13.02 -2.38
CA PHE A 159 8.30 14.13 -1.43
C PHE A 159 7.84 13.75 -0.02
N SER A 160 6.79 12.94 0.10
CA SER A 160 6.38 12.38 1.39
C SER A 160 7.45 11.48 1.99
N TRP A 161 8.13 10.68 1.16
CA TRP A 161 9.21 9.80 1.60
C TRP A 161 10.37 10.61 2.16
N LEU A 162 10.88 11.58 1.40
CA LEU A 162 12.01 12.41 1.85
C LEU A 162 11.69 13.15 3.16
N ALA A 163 10.45 13.61 3.32
CA ALA A 163 10.00 14.25 4.55
C ALA A 163 9.93 13.29 5.75
N LEU A 164 9.47 12.05 5.54
CA LEU A 164 9.31 11.05 6.60
C LEU A 164 10.60 10.30 6.94
N GLU A 165 11.50 10.10 5.97
CA GLU A 165 12.75 9.34 6.10
C GLU A 165 13.61 9.89 7.23
N SER A 166 13.80 11.22 7.25
CA SER A 166 14.59 11.89 8.28
C SER A 166 14.05 11.63 9.70
N VAL A 167 12.73 11.63 9.86
CA VAL A 167 12.06 11.41 11.15
C VAL A 167 12.17 9.96 11.60
N ILE A 168 12.02 9.02 10.66
CA ILE A 168 12.12 7.58 10.94
C ILE A 168 13.55 7.19 11.27
N LEU A 169 14.53 7.62 10.46
CA LEU A 169 15.95 7.36 10.73
C LEU A 169 16.39 7.96 12.05
N HIS A 170 16.00 9.21 12.35
CA HIS A 170 16.30 9.82 13.65
C HIS A 170 15.77 8.96 14.81
N ARG A 171 14.53 8.45 14.70
CA ARG A 171 13.97 7.55 15.72
C ARG A 171 14.71 6.23 15.83
N LEU A 172 15.18 5.66 14.71
CA LEU A 172 15.90 4.39 14.71
C LEU A 172 17.33 4.54 15.26
N LEU A 173 17.95 5.72 15.12
CA LEU A 173 19.30 6.00 15.58
C LEU A 173 19.36 6.44 17.05
N VAL A 174 18.39 7.21 17.52
CA VAL A 174 18.47 7.91 18.82
C VAL A 174 17.67 7.24 19.92
N HIS A 175 16.51 6.66 19.61
CA HIS A 175 15.61 6.08 20.61
C HIS A 175 15.82 4.58 20.81
N GLU A 176 15.20 4.04 21.86
CA GLU A 176 15.22 2.62 22.18
C GLU A 176 14.79 1.77 20.99
N PRO A 177 15.34 0.55 20.84
CA PRO A 177 14.95 -0.37 19.79
C PRO A 177 13.44 -0.57 19.71
N LEU A 178 12.94 -0.86 18.50
CA LEU A 178 11.54 -1.24 18.34
C LEU A 178 11.22 -2.43 19.24
N ALA A 179 10.07 -2.37 19.91
CA ALA A 179 9.55 -3.51 20.65
C ALA A 179 9.49 -4.74 19.73
N VAL A 180 9.75 -5.93 20.26
CA VAL A 180 9.85 -7.18 19.47
C VAL A 180 8.68 -7.37 18.47
N PRO A 181 7.40 -7.11 18.83
CA PRO A 181 6.28 -7.24 17.88
C PRO A 181 6.32 -6.27 16.70
N LEU A 182 7.08 -5.17 16.79
CA LEU A 182 7.20 -4.13 15.77
C LEU A 182 8.44 -4.27 14.89
N LEU A 183 9.39 -5.15 15.23
CA LEU A 183 10.60 -5.38 14.41
C LEU A 183 10.28 -5.72 12.94
N PRO A 184 9.24 -6.51 12.60
CA PRO A 184 8.90 -6.77 11.19
C PRO A 184 8.58 -5.52 10.37
N THR A 185 8.21 -4.41 11.02
CA THR A 185 7.95 -3.14 10.32
C THR A 185 9.20 -2.53 9.68
N LEU A 186 10.40 -2.93 10.12
CA LEU A 186 11.65 -2.56 9.44
C LEU A 186 11.70 -3.03 7.99
N GLY A 187 10.98 -4.10 7.63
CA GLY A 187 10.86 -4.53 6.24
C GLY A 187 10.19 -3.47 5.35
N VAL A 188 9.35 -2.59 5.91
CA VAL A 188 8.75 -1.46 5.17
C VAL A 188 9.80 -0.40 4.83
N GLN A 189 10.91 -0.31 5.57
CA GLN A 189 12.02 0.62 5.27
C GLN A 189 12.68 0.33 3.93
N LEU A 190 12.64 -0.92 3.46
CA LEU A 190 13.25 -1.33 2.19
C LEU A 190 12.37 -1.02 0.96
N ALA A 191 11.14 -0.52 1.18
CA ALA A 191 10.16 -0.37 0.11
C ALA A 191 10.25 0.93 -0.70
N PRO A 192 10.47 2.12 -0.09
CA PRO A 192 10.75 3.34 -0.85
C PRO A 192 12.05 3.25 -1.65
#